data_AF-A0A538K6K8-F1
#
_entry.id   AF-A0A538K6K8-F1
#
_cell.length_a   1.000
_cell.length_b   1.000
_cell.length_c   1.000
_cell.angle_alpha   90.00
_cell.angle_beta   90.00
_cell.angle_gamma   90.00
#
_symmetry.space_group_name_H-M   'P 1'
#
loop_
_entity.id
_entity.type
_entity.pdbx_description
1 polymer ?
#
loop_
_entity_poly.entity_id
_entity_poly.type
_entity_poly.pdbx_seq_one_letter_code
_entity_poly.pdbx_strand_id
1 'polypeptide(L)'
;MSRPLRAAVPALAVLALLPGAPAWARRAPRPVISSVRCVRSCADVRTVAPGGVLRIAGRGFTRGVVAVFPVTRSGVRHSAPVRVLTRSRLSATVPVKATAGVLYIRDRAGRRSNTVRPVRVVRPVAPARPPASAAASDALDGDGMWIWYVSKSSGGDVQAIVAQARAHGISTVFVKSSDGSTWWPQFSADLVAALKAGGLHVCAWQYVYGTSPESEAQLGAQAVQTGADCLVIDAEKEYEGRYAAAQRYVTALRQAIGPSFPVALTSFPYVDYHPALPYSVFLGPGGAQTDVPQIYWQEIGDGLDNVVNHAYRFNRLYGRPIAPLGQLYNNPPPDQIVRFRELAQAAGSTGVSWWDWQEAQPAGWDAISQPLGPLAPPAPATDDASYGLGGKGDPVIWAQEHLNGAGDTVAVTGQFDAATQQAVQQFQGSRGLPVTGVVDTATWNALLQVAPVMVDWTTTPPPARVARVARRDEIAVHGRG
;
A
#
# COMPACT_ATOMS: atom_id res chain seq x y z
N MET A 1 82.74 32.17 84.82
CA MET A 1 84.04 31.76 84.27
C MET A 1 83.86 31.30 82.83
N SER A 2 84.73 31.77 81.95
CA SER A 2 85.08 31.18 80.65
C SER A 2 84.08 31.31 79.48
N ARG A 3 84.31 32.33 78.65
CA ARG A 3 84.26 32.26 77.17
C ARG A 3 85.12 31.06 76.68
N PRO A 4 84.88 30.41 75.51
CA PRO A 4 84.99 31.10 74.21
C PRO A 4 84.23 30.57 72.94
N LEU A 5 84.20 31.48 71.96
CA LEU A 5 84.37 31.38 70.48
C LEU A 5 83.46 30.55 69.53
N ARG A 6 82.76 31.34 68.70
CA ARG A 6 82.62 31.38 67.22
C ARG A 6 82.34 30.10 66.41
N ALA A 7 81.25 30.15 65.63
CA ALA A 7 81.28 30.11 64.16
C ALA A 7 79.92 30.58 63.58
N ALA A 8 79.94 31.39 62.53
CA ALA A 8 78.75 31.81 61.78
C ALA A 8 78.56 30.92 60.55
N VAL A 9 77.33 30.47 60.28
CA VAL A 9 76.88 29.76 59.06
C VAL A 9 75.45 30.24 58.74
N PRO A 10 75.07 30.50 57.47
CA PRO A 10 73.94 31.34 57.12
C PRO A 10 72.58 30.62 57.17
N ALA A 11 71.52 31.43 57.24
CA ALA A 11 70.13 31.01 57.30
C ALA A 11 69.68 30.27 56.02
N LEU A 12 69.13 29.07 56.20
CA LEU A 12 68.36 28.33 55.20
C LEU A 12 66.94 28.16 55.75
N ALA A 13 66.02 28.98 55.24
CA ALA A 13 64.59 28.85 55.49
C ALA A 13 64.06 27.67 54.67
N VAL A 14 63.70 26.58 55.34
CA VAL A 14 63.00 25.44 54.74
C VAL A 14 61.53 25.82 54.57
N LEU A 15 61.14 26.13 53.33
CA LEU A 15 59.75 26.31 52.93
C LEU A 15 59.06 24.94 52.90
N ALA A 16 58.06 24.73 53.75
CA ALA A 16 57.23 23.54 53.72
C ALA A 16 56.43 23.48 52.41
N LEU A 17 56.70 22.48 51.58
CA LEU A 17 55.92 22.13 50.40
C LEU A 17 54.57 21.52 50.83
N LEU A 18 53.50 22.30 50.73
CA LEU A 18 52.13 21.80 50.76
C LEU A 18 51.86 21.00 49.47
N PRO A 19 51.22 19.82 49.53
CA PRO A 19 50.81 19.09 48.33
C PRO A 19 49.74 19.90 47.59
N GLY A 20 50.03 20.24 46.33
CA GLY A 20 49.08 20.90 45.45
C GLY A 20 47.80 20.06 45.29
N ALA A 21 46.66 20.69 45.56
CA ALA A 21 45.35 20.08 45.33
C ALA A 21 45.22 19.59 43.87
N PRO A 22 44.58 18.45 43.61
CA PRO A 22 44.41 17.95 42.25
C PRO A 22 43.58 18.94 41.44
N ALA A 23 44.07 19.26 40.24
CA ALA A 23 43.33 20.04 39.25
C ALA A 23 41.92 19.44 39.10
N TRP A 24 40.91 20.24 39.44
CA TRP A 24 39.51 19.82 39.37
C TRP A 24 39.20 19.36 37.95
N ALA A 25 38.97 18.05 37.77
CA ALA A 25 38.29 17.54 36.60
C ALA A 25 36.98 18.32 36.48
N ARG A 26 36.88 19.24 35.51
CA ARG A 26 35.67 20.04 35.28
C ARG A 26 34.52 19.07 35.09
N ARG A 27 33.68 18.92 36.11
CA ARG A 27 32.50 18.04 36.08
C ARG A 27 31.70 18.39 34.83
N ALA A 28 31.49 17.42 33.95
CA ALA A 28 30.71 17.62 32.73
C ALA A 28 29.36 18.27 33.09
N PRO A 29 28.93 19.33 32.39
CA PRO A 29 27.71 20.05 32.74
C PRO A 29 26.50 19.10 32.71
N ARG A 30 25.54 19.33 33.62
CA ARG A 30 24.27 18.57 33.62
C ARG A 30 23.52 18.85 32.31
N PRO A 31 22.82 17.85 31.74
CA PRO A 31 22.02 18.09 30.55
C PRO A 31 20.91 19.11 30.84
N VAL A 32 20.67 20.03 29.93
CA VAL A 32 19.57 21.01 30.02
C VAL A 32 18.84 21.04 28.69
N ILE A 33 17.51 20.95 28.74
CA ILE A 33 16.63 21.08 27.59
C ILE A 33 16.24 22.55 27.44
N SER A 34 16.47 23.13 26.25
CA SER A 34 16.02 24.47 25.89
C SER A 34 14.72 24.45 25.08
N SER A 35 14.52 23.45 24.22
CA SER A 35 13.27 23.31 23.49
C SER A 35 12.99 21.86 23.07
N VAL A 36 11.71 21.56 22.85
CA VAL A 36 11.23 20.30 22.31
C VAL A 36 10.22 20.64 21.23
N ARG A 37 10.41 20.10 20.04
CA ARG A 37 9.43 20.19 18.95
C ARG A 37 9.19 18.81 18.36
N CYS A 38 7.94 18.51 18.06
CA CYS A 38 7.63 17.38 17.23
C CYS A 38 8.13 17.62 15.80
N VAL A 39 8.70 16.59 15.19
CA VAL A 39 9.20 16.62 13.81
C VAL A 39 8.67 15.47 12.95
N ARG A 40 8.07 14.43 13.56
CA ARG A 40 7.40 13.33 12.84
C ARG A 40 6.21 12.83 13.66
N SER A 41 5.10 12.50 12.98
CA SER A 41 3.83 12.05 13.57
C SER A 41 3.26 13.06 14.58
N CYS A 42 3.18 14.32 14.15
CA CYS A 42 2.79 15.46 14.98
C CYS A 42 1.34 15.84 14.73
N ALA A 43 0.58 16.06 15.79
CA ALA A 43 -0.68 16.79 15.70
C ALA A 43 -0.49 18.31 15.95
N ASP A 44 0.58 18.69 16.65
CA ASP A 44 1.00 20.09 16.90
C ASP A 44 2.48 20.10 17.38
N VAL A 45 3.07 21.28 17.61
CA VAL A 45 4.47 21.49 18.02
C VAL A 45 4.87 20.66 19.25
N ARG A 46 3.93 20.40 20.19
CA ARG A 46 4.14 19.57 21.39
C ARG A 46 3.18 18.38 21.52
N THR A 47 2.41 18.11 20.48
CA THR A 47 1.48 16.97 20.43
C THR A 47 2.01 15.96 19.42
N VAL A 48 2.35 14.78 19.90
CA VAL A 48 3.06 13.76 19.13
C VAL A 48 2.34 12.43 19.33
N ALA A 49 2.14 11.67 18.26
CA ALA A 49 1.62 10.31 18.39
C ALA A 49 2.70 9.37 18.96
N PRO A 50 2.36 8.23 19.57
CA PRO A 50 3.37 7.26 19.99
C PRO A 50 4.25 6.84 18.78
N GLY A 51 5.51 6.47 18.91
CA GLY A 51 6.39 6.24 17.74
C GLY A 51 6.79 7.50 16.92
N GLY A 52 6.15 8.65 17.15
CA GLY A 52 6.54 9.93 16.58
C GLY A 52 7.92 10.39 17.07
N VAL A 53 8.50 11.38 16.40
CA VAL A 53 9.87 11.83 16.69
C VAL A 53 9.86 13.25 17.23
N LEU A 54 10.54 13.42 18.35
CA LEU A 54 10.78 14.71 18.99
C LEU A 54 12.23 15.14 18.74
N ARG A 55 12.39 16.38 18.27
CA ARG A 55 13.68 17.07 18.24
C ARG A 55 13.83 17.85 19.54
N ILE A 56 14.89 17.54 20.28
CA ILE A 56 15.18 18.13 21.58
C ILE A 56 16.45 18.97 21.45
N ALA A 57 16.35 20.28 21.68
CA ALA A 57 17.49 21.18 21.71
C ALA A 57 17.89 21.47 23.16
N GLY A 58 19.17 21.76 23.37
CA GLY A 58 19.70 21.99 24.70
C GLY A 58 21.22 22.05 24.76
N ARG A 59 21.77 21.71 25.92
CA ARG A 59 23.22 21.67 26.18
C ARG A 59 23.55 20.52 27.12
N GLY A 60 24.80 20.08 27.09
CA GLY A 60 25.27 18.97 27.94
C GLY A 60 24.79 17.60 27.45
N PHE A 61 24.44 17.46 26.17
CA PHE A 61 24.10 16.18 25.58
C PHE A 61 25.36 15.43 25.16
N THR A 62 25.64 14.32 25.84
CA THR A 62 26.80 13.46 25.62
C THR A 62 26.37 12.11 25.06
N ARG A 63 27.33 11.29 24.61
CA ARG A 63 27.03 9.94 24.09
C ARG A 63 26.37 9.09 25.19
N GLY A 64 25.27 8.42 24.87
CA GLY A 64 24.57 7.52 25.79
C GLY A 64 23.58 8.19 26.75
N VAL A 65 23.16 9.44 26.48
CA VAL A 65 21.96 10.00 27.11
C VAL A 65 20.71 9.26 26.62
N VAL A 66 19.64 9.27 27.42
CA VAL A 66 18.32 8.73 27.07
C VAL A 66 17.22 9.75 27.37
N ALA A 67 16.15 9.72 26.58
CA ALA A 67 14.93 10.49 26.85
C ALA A 67 13.98 9.63 27.68
N VAL A 68 13.39 10.20 28.73
CA VAL A 68 12.49 9.45 29.62
C VAL A 68 11.07 9.96 29.46
N PHE A 69 10.15 9.03 29.17
CA PHE A 69 8.74 9.27 28.94
C PHE A 69 7.87 8.52 29.97
N PRO A 70 6.70 9.04 30.35
CA PRO A 70 5.71 8.27 31.09
C PRO A 70 5.00 7.28 30.16
N VAL A 71 4.82 6.03 30.58
CA VAL A 71 4.24 4.95 29.73
C VAL A 71 2.97 4.31 30.28
N THR A 72 2.52 4.71 31.47
CA THR A 72 1.25 4.30 32.04
C THR A 72 0.66 5.41 32.90
N ARG A 73 -0.64 5.38 33.16
CA ARG A 73 -1.28 6.26 34.16
C ARG A 73 -0.85 5.92 35.60
N SER A 74 -0.22 4.76 35.84
CA SER A 74 0.29 4.33 37.15
C SER A 74 1.67 4.93 37.52
N GLY A 75 2.22 5.84 36.70
CA GLY A 75 3.47 6.55 37.02
C GLY A 75 4.75 5.86 36.56
N VAL A 76 4.66 4.72 35.87
CA VAL A 76 5.82 3.99 35.30
C VAL A 76 6.47 4.82 34.18
N ARG A 77 7.80 4.89 34.19
CA ARG A 77 8.60 5.65 33.23
C ARG A 77 9.46 4.72 32.38
N HIS A 78 9.48 4.94 31.07
CA HIS A 78 10.33 4.20 30.15
C HIS A 78 11.42 5.11 29.59
N SER A 79 12.64 4.57 29.49
CA SER A 79 13.75 5.26 28.82
C SER A 79 13.73 4.88 27.35
N ALA A 80 13.56 5.87 26.49
CA ALA A 80 13.74 5.72 25.06
C ALA A 80 15.20 6.05 24.69
N PRO A 81 15.89 5.20 23.91
CA PRO A 81 17.15 5.58 23.31
C PRO A 81 16.96 6.82 22.44
N VAL A 82 17.96 7.70 22.40
CA VAL A 82 17.95 8.90 21.56
C VAL A 82 19.14 8.89 20.63
N ARG A 83 18.93 9.39 19.41
CA ARG A 83 20.01 9.68 18.48
C ARG A 83 20.59 11.04 18.81
N VAL A 84 21.85 11.08 19.23
CA VAL A 84 22.59 12.34 19.43
C VAL A 84 22.94 12.89 18.05
N LEU A 85 22.36 14.03 17.69
CA LEU A 85 22.66 14.71 16.42
C LEU A 85 23.88 15.60 16.58
N THR A 86 23.91 16.37 17.67
CA THR A 86 25.04 17.23 18.07
C THR A 86 25.13 17.27 19.60
N ARG A 87 26.13 17.95 20.16
CA ARG A 87 26.23 18.22 21.62
C ARG A 87 25.08 19.08 22.17
N SER A 88 24.25 19.63 21.30
CA SER A 88 23.11 20.51 21.62
C SER A 88 21.77 20.06 21.01
N ARG A 89 21.74 18.96 20.24
CA ARG A 89 20.51 18.45 19.59
C ARG A 89 20.41 16.93 19.69
N LEU A 90 19.25 16.46 20.13
CA LEU A 90 18.86 15.05 20.16
C LEU A 90 17.63 14.81 19.29
N SER A 91 17.51 13.58 18.80
CA SER A 91 16.28 13.04 18.21
C SER A 91 15.80 11.88 19.08
N ALA A 92 14.58 11.96 19.59
CA ALA A 92 13.99 10.96 20.47
C ALA A 92 12.69 10.41 19.86
N THR A 93 12.63 9.10 19.68
CA THR A 93 11.39 8.42 19.30
C THR A 93 10.52 8.23 20.54
N VAL A 94 9.26 8.64 20.47
CA VAL A 94 8.30 8.50 21.56
C VAL A 94 7.97 7.01 21.73
N PRO A 95 8.10 6.41 22.93
CA PRO A 95 7.72 5.03 23.15
C PRO A 95 6.25 4.77 22.79
N VAL A 96 5.94 3.58 22.26
CA VAL A 96 4.58 3.29 21.82
C VAL A 96 3.56 3.27 22.98
N LYS A 97 4.00 2.82 24.16
CA LYS A 97 3.18 2.88 25.37
C LYS A 97 3.18 4.27 26.02
N ALA A 98 3.87 5.27 25.46
CA ALA A 98 3.93 6.58 26.08
C ALA A 98 2.53 7.19 26.27
N THR A 99 2.37 7.89 27.38
CA THR A 99 1.18 8.67 27.72
C THR A 99 1.56 10.14 27.77
N ALA A 100 0.57 11.03 27.72
CA ALA A 100 0.83 12.46 27.89
C ALA A 100 1.50 12.71 29.25
N GLY A 101 2.56 13.51 29.27
CA GLY A 101 3.23 13.84 30.53
C GLY A 101 4.61 14.47 30.39
N VAL A 102 5.44 14.25 31.40
CA VAL A 102 6.72 14.96 31.58
C VAL A 102 7.86 14.27 30.83
N LEU A 103 8.61 15.04 30.04
CA LEU A 103 9.81 14.59 29.34
C LEU A 103 11.06 15.16 30.02
N TYR A 104 12.09 14.34 30.18
CA TYR A 104 13.43 14.80 30.58
C TYR A 104 14.53 13.91 29.99
N ILE A 105 15.76 14.41 29.98
CA ILE A 105 16.96 13.67 29.57
C ILE A 105 17.67 13.13 30.81
N ARG A 106 18.12 11.87 30.74
CA ARG A 106 18.98 11.24 31.74
C ARG A 106 20.32 10.88 31.11
N ASP A 107 21.43 11.28 31.73
CA ASP A 107 22.77 10.89 31.29
C ASP A 107 23.23 9.56 31.90
N ARG A 108 24.40 9.06 31.49
CA ARG A 108 24.98 7.79 31.99
C ARG A 108 25.26 7.80 33.49
N ALA A 109 25.51 8.98 34.08
CA ALA A 109 25.71 9.15 35.51
C ALA A 109 24.36 9.27 36.27
N GLY A 110 23.23 9.04 35.59
CA GLY A 110 21.89 9.11 36.16
C GLY A 110 21.36 10.53 36.40
N ARG A 111 22.11 11.57 35.99
CA ARG A 111 21.74 12.97 36.22
C ARG A 111 20.64 13.37 35.25
N ARG A 112 19.63 14.07 35.78
CA ARG A 112 18.43 14.49 35.04
C ARG A 112 18.56 15.94 34.58
N SER A 113 17.98 16.24 33.42
CA SER A 113 17.73 17.60 32.99
C SER A 113 16.52 18.22 33.70
N ASN A 114 16.27 19.50 33.42
CA ASN A 114 14.94 20.09 33.62
C ASN A 114 13.86 19.29 32.87
N THR A 115 12.62 19.35 33.37
CA THR A 115 11.48 18.67 32.75
C THR A 115 10.75 19.58 31.78
N VAL A 116 10.27 19.02 30.67
CA VAL A 116 9.35 19.67 29.75
C VAL A 116 7.94 19.14 30.02
N ARG A 117 6.97 20.06 30.17
CA ARG A 117 5.57 19.74 30.49
C ARG A 117 4.57 20.51 29.60
N PRO A 118 3.40 19.93 29.28
CA PRO A 118 3.23 18.52 28.93
C PRO A 118 3.65 18.29 27.47
N VAL A 119 4.32 17.17 27.20
CA VAL A 119 4.29 16.59 25.85
C VAL A 119 2.99 15.81 25.77
N ARG A 120 2.06 16.23 24.90
CA ARG A 120 0.79 15.53 24.72
C ARG A 120 1.05 14.33 23.82
N VAL A 121 0.71 13.14 24.32
CA VAL A 121 0.69 11.92 23.51
C VAL A 121 -0.78 11.59 23.24
N VAL A 122 -1.21 11.89 22.02
CA VAL A 122 -2.58 11.59 21.56
C VAL A 122 -2.50 10.37 20.68
N ARG A 123 -3.29 9.36 20.99
CA ARG A 123 -3.49 8.20 20.11
C ARG A 123 -4.54 8.62 19.08
N PRO A 124 -4.21 8.68 17.79
CA PRO A 124 -5.25 8.81 16.78
C PRO A 124 -6.24 7.65 16.96
N VAL A 125 -7.53 7.92 16.79
CA VAL A 125 -8.50 6.84 16.56
C VAL A 125 -8.05 6.13 15.28
N ALA A 126 -8.03 4.80 15.28
CA ALA A 126 -7.72 4.03 14.08
C ALA A 126 -8.67 4.52 12.97
N PRO A 127 -8.14 5.04 11.86
CA PRO A 127 -9.01 5.54 10.80
C PRO A 127 -9.84 4.38 10.26
N ALA A 128 -11.14 4.63 10.03
CA ALA A 128 -11.91 3.78 9.14
C ALA A 128 -11.24 3.78 7.75
N ARG A 129 -11.43 2.70 6.99
CA ARG A 129 -10.97 2.63 5.60
C ARG A 129 -11.43 3.91 4.88
N PRO A 130 -10.55 4.60 4.12
CA PRO A 130 -11.03 5.70 3.31
C PRO A 130 -12.07 5.12 2.35
N PRO A 131 -13.19 5.83 2.07
CA PRO A 131 -14.03 5.41 0.97
C PRO A 131 -13.14 5.24 -0.24
N ALA A 132 -13.27 4.11 -0.94
CA ALA A 132 -12.55 3.90 -2.18
C ALA A 132 -12.78 5.16 -3.04
N SER A 133 -11.70 5.72 -3.62
CA SER A 133 -11.77 6.98 -4.38
C SER A 133 -12.97 6.94 -5.32
N ALA A 134 -13.97 7.80 -5.08
CA ALA A 134 -15.30 7.79 -5.68
C ALA A 134 -15.33 8.21 -7.17
N ALA A 135 -14.28 7.88 -7.92
CA ALA A 135 -14.22 8.08 -9.35
C ALA A 135 -14.25 6.71 -10.08
N ALA A 136 -15.13 5.81 -9.62
CA ALA A 136 -15.64 4.78 -10.51
C ALA A 136 -16.48 5.50 -11.57
N SER A 137 -16.24 5.16 -12.83
CA SER A 137 -17.09 5.61 -13.93
C SER A 137 -18.38 4.84 -13.91
N ASP A 138 -19.49 5.48 -14.27
CA ASP A 138 -20.77 4.81 -14.56
C ASP A 138 -20.58 3.58 -15.47
N ALA A 139 -19.58 3.60 -16.37
CA ALA A 139 -19.28 2.48 -17.27
C ALA A 139 -18.67 1.24 -16.57
N LEU A 140 -18.04 1.40 -15.42
CA LEU A 140 -17.50 0.30 -14.61
C LEU A 140 -18.43 -0.10 -13.45
N ASP A 141 -19.54 0.63 -13.29
CA ASP A 141 -20.62 0.31 -12.38
C ASP A 141 -21.68 -0.54 -13.10
N GLY A 142 -22.35 -1.43 -12.36
CA GLY A 142 -23.36 -2.33 -12.92
C GLY A 142 -22.78 -3.58 -13.58
N ASP A 143 -23.65 -4.34 -14.25
CA ASP A 143 -23.30 -5.66 -14.78
C ASP A 143 -22.70 -5.57 -16.19
N GLY A 144 -21.60 -6.29 -16.41
CA GLY A 144 -20.79 -6.20 -17.63
C GLY A 144 -20.56 -7.52 -18.35
N MET A 145 -20.40 -7.49 -19.66
CA MET A 145 -20.05 -8.67 -20.46
C MET A 145 -18.82 -8.42 -21.34
N TRP A 146 -17.85 -9.33 -21.27
CA TRP A 146 -16.65 -9.24 -22.08
C TRP A 146 -16.86 -9.86 -23.46
N ILE A 147 -16.30 -9.21 -24.49
CA ILE A 147 -16.34 -9.60 -25.89
C ILE A 147 -14.90 -9.65 -26.38
N TRP A 148 -14.43 -10.87 -26.66
CA TRP A 148 -13.14 -11.04 -27.32
C TRP A 148 -13.29 -10.90 -28.83
N TYR A 149 -14.25 -11.61 -29.43
CA TYR A 149 -14.54 -11.55 -30.86
C TYR A 149 -15.98 -11.08 -31.09
N VAL A 150 -16.14 -9.88 -31.65
CA VAL A 150 -17.46 -9.36 -32.02
C VAL A 150 -18.17 -10.32 -32.98
N SER A 151 -17.46 -10.87 -33.97
CA SER A 151 -18.01 -11.82 -34.94
C SER A 151 -18.55 -13.12 -34.32
N LYS A 152 -18.09 -13.49 -33.12
CA LYS A 152 -18.59 -14.66 -32.38
C LYS A 152 -19.63 -14.30 -31.32
N SER A 153 -19.91 -13.02 -31.14
CA SER A 153 -20.87 -12.49 -30.17
C SER A 153 -22.18 -12.18 -30.89
N SER A 154 -23.18 -13.05 -30.73
CA SER A 154 -24.46 -12.95 -31.45
C SER A 154 -24.29 -12.83 -32.98
N GLY A 155 -23.29 -13.54 -33.52
CA GLY A 155 -22.95 -13.53 -34.96
C GLY A 155 -22.33 -12.22 -35.47
N GLY A 156 -21.92 -11.30 -34.59
CA GLY A 156 -21.45 -9.98 -34.97
C GLY A 156 -22.55 -8.98 -35.28
N ASP A 157 -23.82 -9.35 -35.10
CA ASP A 157 -24.94 -8.43 -35.28
C ASP A 157 -25.08 -7.50 -34.06
N VAL A 158 -24.81 -6.22 -34.26
CA VAL A 158 -24.80 -5.23 -33.17
C VAL A 158 -26.17 -5.08 -32.51
N GLN A 159 -27.26 -5.20 -33.27
CA GLN A 159 -28.60 -5.08 -32.71
C GLN A 159 -28.95 -6.29 -31.84
N ALA A 160 -28.54 -7.49 -32.25
CA ALA A 160 -28.68 -8.71 -31.47
C ALA A 160 -27.83 -8.66 -30.19
N ILE A 161 -26.59 -8.14 -30.27
CA ILE A 161 -25.75 -7.88 -29.09
C ILE A 161 -26.50 -6.93 -28.13
N VAL A 162 -26.97 -5.79 -28.61
CA VAL A 162 -27.72 -4.83 -27.77
C VAL A 162 -28.97 -5.46 -27.15
N ALA A 163 -29.74 -6.20 -27.94
CA ALA A 163 -30.97 -6.83 -27.48
C ALA A 163 -30.70 -7.86 -26.37
N GLN A 164 -29.70 -8.72 -26.56
CA GLN A 164 -29.32 -9.74 -25.58
C GLN A 164 -28.73 -9.12 -24.31
N ALA A 165 -27.85 -8.12 -24.43
CA ALA A 165 -27.32 -7.40 -23.28
C ALA A 165 -28.45 -6.82 -22.41
N ARG A 166 -29.39 -6.11 -23.04
CA ARG A 166 -30.55 -5.53 -22.35
C ARG A 166 -31.47 -6.57 -21.73
N ALA A 167 -31.70 -7.69 -22.42
CA ALA A 167 -32.56 -8.76 -21.92
C ALA A 167 -32.02 -9.37 -20.60
N HIS A 168 -30.70 -9.33 -20.39
CA HIS A 168 -30.03 -9.90 -19.22
C HIS A 168 -29.44 -8.85 -18.27
N GLY A 169 -29.83 -7.58 -18.41
CA GLY A 169 -29.41 -6.51 -17.49
C GLY A 169 -27.95 -6.08 -17.61
N ILE A 170 -27.27 -6.41 -18.70
CA ILE A 170 -25.90 -5.95 -18.98
C ILE A 170 -25.95 -4.48 -19.41
N SER A 171 -25.27 -3.62 -18.67
CA SER A 171 -25.13 -2.18 -18.95
C SER A 171 -23.84 -1.85 -19.71
N THR A 172 -22.80 -2.68 -19.56
CA THR A 172 -21.48 -2.43 -20.15
C THR A 172 -20.99 -3.62 -20.97
N VAL A 173 -20.45 -3.35 -22.16
CA VAL A 173 -19.66 -4.34 -22.91
C VAL A 173 -18.19 -3.96 -22.93
N PHE A 174 -17.33 -4.94 -22.65
CA PHE A 174 -15.87 -4.80 -22.71
C PHE A 174 -15.39 -5.44 -24.01
N VAL A 175 -14.99 -4.64 -25.00
CA VAL A 175 -14.64 -5.12 -26.34
C VAL A 175 -13.12 -5.05 -26.55
N LYS A 176 -12.52 -6.12 -27.06
CA LYS A 176 -11.06 -6.16 -27.31
C LYS A 176 -10.67 -5.09 -28.33
N SER A 177 -9.75 -4.21 -27.96
CA SER A 177 -9.23 -3.13 -28.82
C SER A 177 -7.83 -3.39 -29.33
N SER A 178 -7.02 -4.14 -28.60
CA SER A 178 -5.62 -4.37 -28.96
C SER A 178 -5.03 -5.61 -28.25
N ASP A 179 -3.94 -6.10 -28.83
CA ASP A 179 -3.14 -7.21 -28.33
C ASP A 179 -1.66 -6.85 -28.47
N GLY A 180 -1.04 -6.48 -27.34
CA GLY A 180 0.29 -5.89 -27.30
C GLY A 180 0.35 -4.61 -28.13
N SER A 181 1.27 -4.58 -29.09
CA SER A 181 1.42 -3.48 -30.05
C SER A 181 0.58 -3.66 -31.33
N THR A 182 -0.42 -4.55 -31.33
CA THR A 182 -1.29 -4.82 -32.48
C THR A 182 -2.69 -4.27 -32.24
N TRP A 183 -3.14 -3.38 -33.11
CA TRP A 183 -4.52 -2.90 -33.10
C TRP A 183 -5.49 -4.01 -33.52
N TRP A 184 -6.62 -4.10 -32.84
CA TRP A 184 -7.67 -5.07 -33.14
C TRP A 184 -8.81 -4.39 -33.90
N PRO A 185 -8.92 -4.55 -35.24
CA PRO A 185 -9.77 -3.70 -36.08
C PRO A 185 -11.27 -3.75 -35.77
N GLN A 186 -11.73 -4.74 -35.00
CA GLN A 186 -13.12 -4.84 -34.57
C GLN A 186 -13.55 -3.65 -33.70
N PHE A 187 -12.63 -3.03 -32.95
CA PHE A 187 -12.94 -1.89 -32.10
C PHE A 187 -12.94 -0.60 -32.95
N SER A 188 -14.05 -0.35 -33.66
CA SER A 188 -14.19 0.81 -34.55
C SER A 188 -15.11 1.86 -33.94
N ALA A 189 -14.97 3.12 -34.40
CA ALA A 189 -15.86 4.21 -33.98
C ALA A 189 -17.33 3.89 -34.31
N ASP A 190 -17.59 3.23 -35.44
CA ASP A 190 -18.95 2.82 -35.85
C ASP A 190 -19.53 1.76 -34.90
N LEU A 191 -18.74 0.75 -34.52
CA LEU A 191 -19.17 -0.27 -33.56
C LEU A 191 -19.49 0.38 -32.20
N VAL A 192 -18.57 1.20 -31.70
CA VAL A 192 -18.72 1.90 -30.42
C VAL A 192 -19.97 2.79 -30.45
N ALA A 193 -20.15 3.59 -31.50
CA ALA A 193 -21.32 4.45 -31.64
C ALA A 193 -22.63 3.66 -31.72
N ALA A 194 -22.66 2.54 -32.44
CA ALA A 194 -23.86 1.71 -32.58
C ALA A 194 -24.25 1.02 -31.26
N LEU A 195 -23.29 0.48 -30.50
CA LEU A 195 -23.52 -0.10 -29.17
C LEU A 195 -24.04 0.97 -28.18
N LYS A 196 -23.44 2.16 -28.20
CA LYS A 196 -23.86 3.29 -27.35
C LYS A 196 -25.23 3.84 -27.73
N ALA A 197 -25.57 3.88 -29.02
CA ALA A 197 -26.93 4.19 -29.47
C ALA A 197 -27.94 3.14 -28.98
N GLY A 198 -27.49 1.91 -28.80
CA GLY A 198 -28.20 0.84 -28.10
C GLY A 198 -28.27 1.00 -26.57
N GLY A 199 -27.77 2.09 -25.99
CA GLY A 199 -27.82 2.39 -24.56
C GLY A 199 -26.84 1.58 -23.70
N LEU A 200 -25.80 0.99 -24.30
CA LEU A 200 -24.73 0.33 -23.58
C LEU A 200 -23.55 1.28 -23.36
N HIS A 201 -22.87 1.16 -22.22
CA HIS A 201 -21.51 1.65 -22.08
C HIS A 201 -20.55 0.73 -22.84
N VAL A 202 -19.52 1.31 -23.46
CA VAL A 202 -18.53 0.54 -24.23
C VAL A 202 -17.14 0.80 -23.68
N CYS A 203 -16.59 -0.21 -23.03
CA CYS A 203 -15.22 -0.19 -22.58
C CYS A 203 -14.31 -0.92 -23.56
N ALA A 204 -13.13 -0.36 -23.80
CA ALA A 204 -12.06 -1.06 -24.48
C ALA A 204 -11.33 -1.95 -23.49
N TRP A 205 -10.90 -3.14 -23.90
CA TRP A 205 -9.88 -3.88 -23.16
C TRP A 205 -8.72 -4.27 -24.06
N GLN A 206 -7.53 -4.29 -23.48
CA GLN A 206 -6.31 -4.62 -24.19
C GLN A 206 -5.44 -5.59 -23.41
N TYR A 207 -4.94 -6.60 -24.10
CA TYR A 207 -3.91 -7.49 -23.55
C TYR A 207 -2.54 -6.84 -23.73
N VAL A 208 -1.74 -6.74 -22.67
CA VAL A 208 -0.42 -6.09 -22.70
C VAL A 208 0.68 -7.00 -22.19
N TYR A 209 1.87 -6.89 -22.79
CA TYR A 209 3.00 -7.78 -22.52
C TYR A 209 4.17 -7.03 -21.85
N GLY A 210 4.17 -5.70 -21.88
CA GLY A 210 5.26 -4.87 -21.34
C GLY A 210 6.56 -5.01 -22.11
N THR A 211 6.50 -5.53 -23.34
CA THR A 211 7.63 -5.61 -24.27
C THR A 211 7.83 -4.30 -25.02
N SER A 212 6.75 -3.55 -25.25
CA SER A 212 6.75 -2.22 -25.87
C SER A 212 5.74 -1.32 -25.16
N PRO A 213 5.98 -0.98 -23.89
CA PRO A 213 4.97 -0.38 -23.01
C PRO A 213 4.44 0.97 -23.52
N GLU A 214 5.28 1.80 -24.14
CA GLU A 214 4.82 3.07 -24.73
C GLU A 214 3.91 2.84 -25.95
N SER A 215 4.20 1.86 -26.80
CA SER A 215 3.36 1.52 -27.96
C SER A 215 2.03 0.88 -27.54
N GLU A 216 2.06 0.00 -26.54
CA GLU A 216 0.86 -0.60 -25.93
C GLU A 216 -0.04 0.49 -25.32
N ALA A 217 0.55 1.48 -24.65
CA ALA A 217 -0.18 2.61 -24.08
C ALA A 217 -0.80 3.52 -25.17
N GLN A 218 -0.11 3.71 -26.30
CA GLN A 218 -0.64 4.46 -27.44
C GLN A 218 -1.89 3.80 -28.04
N LEU A 219 -1.94 2.47 -28.13
CA LEU A 219 -3.14 1.76 -28.58
C LEU A 219 -4.31 1.88 -27.60
N GLY A 220 -4.03 1.87 -26.29
CA GLY A 220 -5.05 2.16 -25.28
C GLY A 220 -5.62 3.57 -25.43
N ALA A 221 -4.74 4.56 -25.63
CA ALA A 221 -5.17 5.92 -25.93
C ALA A 221 -5.94 6.05 -27.23
N GLN A 222 -5.58 5.29 -28.27
CA GLN A 222 -6.34 5.21 -29.52
C GLN A 222 -7.75 4.66 -29.29
N ALA A 223 -7.91 3.62 -28.46
CA ALA A 223 -9.23 3.08 -28.12
C ALA A 223 -10.11 4.11 -27.40
N VAL A 224 -9.52 4.90 -26.49
CA VAL A 224 -10.19 6.04 -25.87
C VAL A 224 -10.65 7.08 -26.91
N GLN A 225 -9.76 7.47 -27.82
CA GLN A 225 -10.08 8.42 -28.90
C GLN A 225 -11.14 7.87 -29.89
N THR A 226 -11.24 6.55 -30.01
CA THR A 226 -12.24 5.86 -30.84
C THR A 226 -13.64 5.91 -30.21
N GLY A 227 -13.75 6.28 -28.93
CA GLY A 227 -15.01 6.61 -28.26
C GLY A 227 -15.34 5.74 -27.05
N ALA A 228 -14.38 4.96 -26.54
CA ALA A 228 -14.55 4.14 -25.35
C ALA A 228 -14.95 5.00 -24.12
N ASP A 229 -15.85 4.48 -23.29
CA ASP A 229 -16.26 5.08 -22.02
C ASP A 229 -15.28 4.72 -20.88
N CYS A 230 -14.57 3.60 -21.02
CA CYS A 230 -13.47 3.21 -20.15
C CYS A 230 -12.44 2.35 -20.86
N LEU A 231 -11.26 2.17 -20.25
CA LEU A 231 -10.19 1.31 -20.74
C LEU A 231 -9.82 0.30 -19.66
N VAL A 232 -9.72 -0.98 -20.01
CA VAL A 232 -9.26 -2.03 -19.10
C VAL A 232 -7.91 -2.56 -19.57
N ILE A 233 -6.94 -2.52 -18.66
CA ILE A 233 -5.60 -3.04 -18.88
C ILE A 233 -5.60 -4.50 -18.48
N ASP A 234 -5.33 -5.38 -19.43
CA ASP A 234 -5.14 -6.80 -19.18
C ASP A 234 -3.65 -7.15 -19.17
N ALA A 235 -3.08 -7.10 -17.96
CA ALA A 235 -1.68 -7.34 -17.68
C ALA A 235 -1.53 -8.60 -16.85
N GLU A 236 -1.06 -9.67 -17.49
CA GLU A 236 -0.90 -10.98 -16.85
C GLU A 236 0.58 -11.26 -16.53
N LYS A 237 0.96 -12.54 -16.54
CA LYS A 237 2.25 -13.04 -16.06
C LYS A 237 3.45 -12.44 -16.79
N GLU A 238 3.26 -11.96 -18.01
CA GLU A 238 4.30 -11.34 -18.83
C GLU A 238 4.84 -10.06 -18.20
N TYR A 239 4.03 -9.39 -17.38
CA TYR A 239 4.44 -8.24 -16.58
C TYR A 239 5.14 -8.60 -15.27
N GLU A 240 5.19 -9.86 -14.86
CA GLU A 240 5.87 -10.24 -13.62
C GLU A 240 7.33 -9.75 -13.62
N GLY A 241 7.67 -8.98 -12.59
CA GLY A 241 8.99 -8.35 -12.44
C GLY A 241 9.25 -7.15 -13.35
N ARG A 242 8.33 -6.75 -14.24
CA ARG A 242 8.51 -5.66 -15.21
C ARG A 242 8.02 -4.29 -14.71
N TYR A 243 8.42 -3.90 -13.50
CA TYR A 243 7.99 -2.65 -12.87
C TYR A 243 8.32 -1.40 -13.70
N ALA A 244 9.51 -1.35 -14.31
CA ALA A 244 9.90 -0.23 -15.18
C ALA A 244 9.00 -0.12 -16.42
N ALA A 245 8.61 -1.26 -17.00
CA ALA A 245 7.71 -1.30 -18.14
C ALA A 245 6.29 -0.89 -17.74
N ALA A 246 5.80 -1.37 -16.60
CA ALA A 246 4.51 -0.96 -16.04
C ALA A 246 4.47 0.56 -15.80
N GLN A 247 5.53 1.13 -15.22
CA GLN A 247 5.60 2.57 -14.97
C GLN A 247 5.61 3.37 -16.29
N ARG A 248 6.38 2.94 -17.29
CA ARG A 248 6.40 3.57 -18.63
C ARG A 248 5.02 3.53 -19.27
N TYR A 249 4.37 2.36 -19.24
CA TYR A 249 3.03 2.15 -19.77
C TYR A 249 2.01 3.10 -19.11
N VAL A 250 1.90 3.06 -17.77
CA VAL A 250 0.92 3.88 -17.02
C VAL A 250 1.19 5.36 -17.24
N THR A 251 2.45 5.78 -17.23
CA THR A 251 2.84 7.18 -17.45
C THR A 251 2.44 7.65 -18.86
N ALA A 252 2.81 6.90 -19.90
CA ALA A 252 2.49 7.23 -21.27
C ALA A 252 0.97 7.25 -21.52
N LEU A 253 0.25 6.25 -21.00
CA LEU A 253 -1.20 6.16 -21.12
C LEU A 253 -1.87 7.39 -20.50
N ARG A 254 -1.52 7.73 -19.26
CA ARG A 254 -2.11 8.88 -18.55
C ARG A 254 -1.74 10.23 -19.15
N GLN A 255 -0.56 10.37 -19.72
CA GLN A 255 -0.21 11.57 -20.49
C GLN A 255 -1.13 11.74 -21.70
N ALA A 256 -1.53 10.64 -22.35
CA ALA A 256 -2.37 10.68 -23.54
C ALA A 256 -3.87 10.87 -23.25
N ILE A 257 -4.40 10.22 -22.21
CA ILE A 257 -5.86 10.21 -21.93
C ILE A 257 -6.27 11.06 -20.72
N GLY A 258 -5.29 11.60 -20.00
CA GLY A 258 -5.52 12.36 -18.78
C GLY A 258 -5.72 11.51 -17.52
N PRO A 259 -5.69 12.15 -16.34
CA PRO A 259 -5.76 11.46 -15.04
C PRO A 259 -7.17 11.02 -14.65
N SER A 260 -8.21 11.60 -15.27
CA SER A 260 -9.62 11.36 -14.91
C SER A 260 -10.31 10.34 -15.81
N PHE A 261 -9.75 10.00 -16.97
CA PHE A 261 -10.37 9.00 -17.84
C PHE A 261 -10.43 7.65 -17.10
N PRO A 262 -11.55 6.93 -17.13
CA PRO A 262 -11.70 5.71 -16.33
C PRO A 262 -10.82 4.59 -16.86
N VAL A 263 -9.93 4.09 -15.99
CA VAL A 263 -9.08 2.94 -16.31
C VAL A 263 -9.24 1.88 -15.23
N ALA A 264 -9.36 0.63 -15.64
CA ALA A 264 -9.33 -0.54 -14.77
C ALA A 264 -8.12 -1.44 -15.07
N LEU A 265 -7.76 -2.30 -14.12
CA LEU A 265 -6.77 -3.37 -14.30
C LEU A 265 -7.50 -4.71 -14.12
N THR A 266 -7.38 -5.65 -15.05
CA THR A 266 -7.71 -7.05 -14.76
C THR A 266 -6.56 -7.68 -13.99
N SER A 267 -6.70 -7.73 -12.66
CA SER A 267 -5.70 -8.37 -11.80
C SER A 267 -5.91 -9.88 -11.73
N PHE A 268 -4.86 -10.60 -11.32
CA PHE A 268 -5.05 -11.97 -10.86
C PHE A 268 -5.92 -11.99 -9.61
N PRO A 269 -6.82 -12.98 -9.46
CA PRO A 269 -7.57 -13.16 -8.23
C PRO A 269 -6.62 -13.44 -7.05
N TYR A 270 -5.56 -14.22 -7.25
CA TYR A 270 -4.64 -14.64 -6.19
C TYR A 270 -3.30 -13.89 -6.29
N VAL A 271 -3.27 -12.66 -5.78
CA VAL A 271 -2.06 -11.79 -5.77
C VAL A 271 -0.85 -12.47 -5.13
N ASP A 272 -1.04 -13.33 -4.12
CA ASP A 272 0.03 -14.06 -3.44
C ASP A 272 0.60 -15.24 -4.24
N TYR A 273 -0.07 -15.64 -5.33
CA TYR A 273 0.43 -16.60 -6.31
C TYR A 273 1.21 -15.90 -7.42
N HIS A 274 0.86 -14.63 -7.68
CA HIS A 274 1.51 -13.73 -8.64
C HIS A 274 2.19 -12.52 -7.98
N PRO A 275 3.03 -12.69 -6.95
CA PRO A 275 3.53 -11.58 -6.13
C PRO A 275 4.55 -10.69 -6.84
N ALA A 276 4.92 -11.03 -8.08
CA ALA A 276 5.87 -10.27 -8.88
C ALA A 276 5.19 -9.32 -9.88
N LEU A 277 3.88 -9.44 -10.10
CA LEU A 277 3.14 -8.50 -10.95
C LEU A 277 3.20 -7.09 -10.30
N PRO A 278 3.47 -6.02 -11.06
CA PRO A 278 3.54 -4.65 -10.55
C PRO A 278 2.19 -4.03 -10.16
N TYR A 279 1.39 -4.68 -9.30
CA TYR A 279 0.08 -4.14 -8.89
C TYR A 279 0.21 -2.75 -8.26
N SER A 280 1.24 -2.48 -7.45
CA SER A 280 1.43 -1.17 -6.82
C SER A 280 1.69 -0.06 -7.85
N VAL A 281 2.17 -0.41 -9.05
CA VAL A 281 2.33 0.52 -10.17
C VAL A 281 1.03 0.69 -10.92
N PHE A 282 0.34 -0.40 -11.26
CA PHE A 282 -0.91 -0.36 -12.01
C PHE A 282 -2.09 0.19 -11.21
N LEU A 283 -2.18 -0.09 -9.90
CA LEU A 283 -3.23 0.36 -9.00
C LEU A 283 -2.78 1.55 -8.12
N GLY A 284 -1.51 1.93 -8.17
CA GLY A 284 -0.98 3.07 -7.42
C GLY A 284 -1.46 4.44 -7.93
N PRO A 285 -0.95 5.54 -7.36
CA PRO A 285 -1.27 6.89 -7.82
C PRO A 285 -1.02 7.08 -9.33
N GLY A 286 -2.01 7.61 -10.04
CA GLY A 286 -1.95 7.74 -11.51
C GLY A 286 -2.27 6.45 -12.28
N GLY A 287 -2.29 5.29 -11.63
CA GLY A 287 -2.71 4.02 -12.23
C GLY A 287 -4.22 3.92 -12.49
N ALA A 288 -4.70 2.70 -12.70
CA ALA A 288 -6.11 2.34 -12.77
C ALA A 288 -6.87 2.77 -11.50
N GLN A 289 -8.11 3.21 -11.70
CA GLN A 289 -9.02 3.61 -10.64
C GLN A 289 -9.77 2.43 -10.04
N THR A 290 -9.98 1.36 -10.81
CA THR A 290 -10.74 0.16 -10.42
C THR A 290 -9.90 -1.09 -10.63
N ASP A 291 -10.05 -2.05 -9.73
CA ASP A 291 -9.44 -3.37 -9.81
C ASP A 291 -10.48 -4.42 -10.22
N VAL A 292 -10.16 -5.26 -11.19
CA VAL A 292 -11.07 -6.22 -11.84
C VAL A 292 -10.47 -7.63 -11.73
N PRO A 293 -10.47 -8.24 -10.53
CA PRO A 293 -9.86 -9.55 -10.35
C PRO A 293 -10.61 -10.62 -11.14
N GLN A 294 -9.85 -11.44 -11.89
CA GLN A 294 -10.36 -12.54 -12.72
C GLN A 294 -10.75 -13.77 -11.87
N ILE A 295 -11.94 -13.78 -11.29
CA ILE A 295 -12.43 -14.82 -10.37
C ILE A 295 -13.08 -15.97 -11.14
N TYR A 296 -12.25 -16.84 -11.72
CA TYR A 296 -12.70 -18.01 -12.48
C TYR A 296 -12.60 -19.30 -11.69
N TRP A 297 -13.58 -19.54 -10.81
CA TRP A 297 -13.50 -20.58 -9.79
C TRP A 297 -13.40 -22.02 -10.34
N GLN A 298 -14.01 -22.33 -11.49
CA GLN A 298 -13.87 -23.67 -12.11
C GLN A 298 -12.47 -23.87 -12.66
N GLU A 299 -11.86 -22.84 -13.25
CA GLU A 299 -10.48 -22.89 -13.77
C GLU A 299 -9.47 -22.98 -12.62
N ILE A 300 -9.72 -22.23 -11.54
CA ILE A 300 -8.93 -22.25 -10.31
C ILE A 300 -9.02 -23.61 -9.61
N GLY A 301 -10.13 -24.32 -9.76
CA GLY A 301 -10.33 -25.66 -9.21
C GLY A 301 -10.59 -25.70 -7.71
N ASP A 302 -11.10 -24.61 -7.13
CA ASP A 302 -11.49 -24.49 -5.71
C ASP A 302 -12.96 -24.08 -5.59
N GLY A 303 -13.54 -24.22 -4.41
CA GLY A 303 -14.92 -23.82 -4.13
C GLY A 303 -15.11 -22.31 -4.30
N LEU A 304 -16.20 -21.91 -4.95
CA LEU A 304 -16.53 -20.51 -5.26
C LEU A 304 -16.33 -19.56 -4.07
N ASP A 305 -16.89 -19.88 -2.91
CA ASP A 305 -16.76 -19.07 -1.69
C ASP A 305 -15.29 -18.88 -1.28
N ASN A 306 -14.45 -19.92 -1.39
CA ASN A 306 -13.02 -19.83 -1.09
C ASN A 306 -12.32 -18.89 -2.06
N VAL A 307 -12.60 -19.05 -3.36
CA VAL A 307 -11.99 -18.25 -4.42
C VAL A 307 -12.34 -16.78 -4.24
N VAL A 308 -13.62 -16.46 -4.04
CA VAL A 308 -14.08 -15.07 -3.82
C VAL A 308 -13.44 -14.51 -2.56
N ASN A 309 -13.46 -15.25 -1.44
CA ASN A 309 -12.87 -14.78 -0.19
C ASN A 309 -11.36 -14.50 -0.32
N HIS A 310 -10.63 -15.39 -0.98
CA HIS A 310 -9.20 -15.21 -1.22
C HIS A 310 -8.96 -14.01 -2.13
N ALA A 311 -9.71 -13.90 -3.23
CA ALA A 311 -9.56 -12.80 -4.18
C ALA A 311 -9.74 -11.43 -3.51
N TYR A 312 -10.82 -11.26 -2.75
CA TYR A 312 -11.05 -10.01 -2.03
C TYR A 312 -10.01 -9.74 -0.94
N ARG A 313 -9.61 -10.75 -0.16
CA ARG A 313 -8.62 -10.61 0.92
C ARG A 313 -7.28 -10.06 0.40
N PHE A 314 -6.87 -10.48 -0.79
CA PHE A 314 -5.57 -10.14 -1.36
C PHE A 314 -5.58 -8.92 -2.29
N ASN A 315 -6.72 -8.58 -2.90
CA ASN A 315 -6.84 -7.41 -3.79
C ASN A 315 -7.26 -6.13 -3.06
N ARG A 316 -8.00 -6.22 -1.95
CA ARG A 316 -8.44 -5.03 -1.19
C ARG A 316 -7.30 -4.16 -0.69
N LEU A 317 -6.11 -4.70 -0.48
CA LEU A 317 -4.97 -3.96 0.08
C LEU A 317 -4.46 -2.83 -0.83
N TYR A 318 -4.86 -2.81 -2.10
CA TYR A 318 -4.51 -1.74 -3.05
C TYR A 318 -5.44 -0.52 -2.98
N GLY A 319 -6.50 -0.58 -2.17
CA GLY A 319 -7.36 0.57 -1.90
C GLY A 319 -8.22 1.05 -3.07
N ARG A 320 -8.40 0.21 -4.10
CA ARG A 320 -9.30 0.47 -5.23
C ARG A 320 -10.66 -0.19 -5.04
N PRO A 321 -11.76 0.36 -5.62
CA PRO A 321 -13.00 -0.38 -5.80
C PRO A 321 -12.71 -1.68 -6.57
N ILE A 322 -13.39 -2.76 -6.17
CA ILE A 322 -13.29 -4.06 -6.82
C ILE A 322 -14.58 -4.28 -7.64
N ALA A 323 -14.42 -4.43 -8.95
CA ALA A 323 -15.47 -4.82 -9.88
C ALA A 323 -15.12 -6.22 -10.40
N PRO A 324 -15.57 -7.31 -9.74
CA PRO A 324 -15.03 -8.64 -9.99
C PRO A 324 -15.47 -9.18 -11.36
N LEU A 325 -14.59 -9.95 -11.99
CA LEU A 325 -14.81 -10.60 -13.28
C LEU A 325 -15.03 -12.10 -13.07
N GLY A 326 -16.26 -12.57 -13.26
CA GLY A 326 -16.68 -13.95 -13.06
C GLY A 326 -16.60 -14.80 -14.34
N GLN A 327 -16.73 -16.11 -14.17
CA GLN A 327 -16.63 -17.10 -15.24
C GLN A 327 -18.00 -17.52 -15.77
N LEU A 328 -18.14 -17.62 -17.10
CA LEU A 328 -19.25 -18.27 -17.80
C LEU A 328 -18.79 -19.38 -18.76
N TYR A 329 -17.53 -19.34 -19.20
CA TYR A 329 -16.92 -20.46 -19.91
C TYR A 329 -16.77 -21.69 -19.00
N ASN A 330 -16.60 -22.88 -19.59
CA ASN A 330 -16.70 -24.18 -18.90
C ASN A 330 -18.08 -24.48 -18.26
N ASN A 331 -19.11 -23.67 -18.54
CA ASN A 331 -20.50 -23.88 -18.13
C ASN A 331 -20.66 -24.11 -16.62
N PRO A 332 -20.31 -23.13 -15.77
CA PRO A 332 -20.49 -23.26 -14.33
C PRO A 332 -21.98 -23.44 -13.98
N PRO A 333 -22.29 -24.19 -12.90
CA PRO A 333 -23.66 -24.34 -12.41
C PRO A 333 -24.36 -22.98 -12.17
N PRO A 334 -25.64 -22.82 -12.58
CA PRO A 334 -26.38 -21.57 -12.40
C PRO A 334 -26.44 -21.04 -10.97
N ASP A 335 -26.53 -21.94 -9.98
CA ASP A 335 -26.52 -21.58 -8.56
C ASP A 335 -25.19 -20.98 -8.11
N GLN A 336 -24.07 -21.40 -8.71
CA GLN A 336 -22.76 -20.78 -8.47
C GLN A 336 -22.67 -19.38 -9.08
N ILE A 337 -23.24 -19.16 -10.26
CA ILE A 337 -23.31 -17.83 -10.89
C ILE A 337 -24.11 -16.86 -10.01
N VAL A 338 -25.26 -17.29 -9.50
CA VAL A 338 -26.08 -16.48 -8.56
C VAL A 338 -25.31 -16.25 -7.27
N ARG A 339 -24.70 -17.29 -6.69
CA ARG A 339 -23.91 -17.18 -5.46
C ARG A 339 -22.73 -16.21 -5.60
N PHE A 340 -22.05 -16.18 -6.74
CA PHE A 340 -20.96 -15.23 -7.00
C PHE A 340 -21.45 -13.78 -6.92
N ARG A 341 -22.61 -13.50 -7.53
CA ARG A 341 -23.24 -12.17 -7.48
C ARG A 341 -23.64 -11.78 -6.07
N GLU A 342 -24.22 -12.69 -5.30
CA GLU A 342 -24.55 -12.46 -3.88
C GLU A 342 -23.30 -12.10 -3.06
N LEU A 343 -22.22 -12.85 -3.23
CA LEU A 343 -20.96 -12.62 -2.52
C LEU A 343 -20.31 -11.29 -2.94
N ALA A 344 -20.32 -10.95 -4.23
CA ALA A 344 -19.80 -9.69 -4.74
C ALA A 344 -20.60 -8.49 -4.20
N GLN A 345 -21.93 -8.58 -4.21
CA GLN A 345 -22.81 -7.54 -3.64
C GLN A 345 -22.54 -7.37 -2.13
N ALA A 346 -22.44 -8.48 -1.40
CA ALA A 346 -22.16 -8.46 0.03
C ALA A 346 -20.75 -7.92 0.36
N ALA A 347 -19.80 -8.06 -0.56
CA ALA A 347 -18.46 -7.48 -0.46
C ALA A 347 -18.41 -6.00 -0.87
N GLY A 348 -19.54 -5.40 -1.27
CA GLY A 348 -19.70 -3.98 -1.58
C GLY A 348 -19.51 -3.62 -3.05
N SER A 349 -19.55 -4.59 -3.97
CA SER A 349 -19.49 -4.30 -5.40
C SER A 349 -20.81 -3.74 -5.92
N THR A 350 -20.74 -2.78 -6.84
CA THR A 350 -21.89 -2.12 -7.49
C THR A 350 -22.44 -2.90 -8.68
N GLY A 351 -21.73 -3.94 -9.11
CA GLY A 351 -22.10 -4.88 -10.19
C GLY A 351 -20.99 -5.89 -10.41
N VAL A 352 -21.18 -6.82 -11.34
CA VAL A 352 -20.14 -7.81 -11.71
C VAL A 352 -19.97 -7.89 -13.22
N SER A 353 -18.79 -8.30 -13.67
CA SER A 353 -18.57 -8.55 -15.10
C SER A 353 -18.32 -10.03 -15.37
N TRP A 354 -18.48 -10.45 -16.63
CA TRP A 354 -18.44 -11.86 -17.01
C TRP A 354 -17.54 -12.12 -18.21
N TRP A 355 -16.69 -13.14 -18.07
CA TRP A 355 -15.93 -13.74 -19.16
C TRP A 355 -16.61 -15.02 -19.63
N ASP A 356 -17.17 -15.08 -20.84
CA ASP A 356 -17.34 -14.01 -21.81
C ASP A 356 -18.52 -14.32 -22.75
N TRP A 357 -18.89 -13.37 -23.61
CA TRP A 357 -20.07 -13.45 -24.47
C TRP A 357 -20.11 -14.71 -25.34
N GLN A 358 -19.00 -15.05 -25.99
CA GLN A 358 -18.99 -16.07 -27.04
C GLN A 358 -18.96 -17.50 -26.48
N GLU A 359 -18.59 -17.66 -25.21
CA GLU A 359 -18.52 -18.96 -24.52
C GLU A 359 -19.71 -19.18 -23.57
N ALA A 360 -20.40 -18.11 -23.17
CA ALA A 360 -21.55 -18.15 -22.27
C ALA A 360 -22.71 -18.99 -22.85
N GLN A 361 -23.10 -20.02 -22.10
CA GLN A 361 -24.24 -20.88 -22.43
C GLN A 361 -25.58 -20.21 -22.06
N PRO A 362 -26.72 -20.62 -22.67
CA PRO A 362 -28.03 -20.06 -22.35
C PRO A 362 -28.36 -20.06 -20.86
N ALA A 363 -28.06 -21.17 -20.15
CA ALA A 363 -28.28 -21.26 -18.71
C ALA A 363 -27.44 -20.24 -17.90
N GLY A 364 -26.24 -19.89 -18.39
CA GLY A 364 -25.41 -18.84 -17.80
C GLY A 364 -26.02 -17.46 -17.99
N TRP A 365 -26.49 -17.15 -19.21
CA TRP A 365 -27.22 -15.91 -19.50
C TRP A 365 -28.47 -15.75 -18.63
N ASP A 366 -29.25 -16.82 -18.44
CA ASP A 366 -30.39 -16.78 -17.55
C ASP A 366 -29.94 -16.48 -16.10
N ALA A 367 -28.92 -17.19 -15.61
CA ALA A 367 -28.42 -17.07 -14.24
C ALA A 367 -27.87 -15.68 -13.87
N ILE A 368 -27.15 -15.02 -14.79
CA ILE A 368 -26.62 -13.67 -14.52
C ILE A 368 -27.71 -12.61 -14.35
N SER A 369 -28.93 -12.89 -14.85
CA SER A 369 -30.07 -11.97 -14.77
C SER A 369 -31.07 -12.32 -13.65
N GLN A 370 -30.86 -13.43 -12.94
CA GLN A 370 -31.78 -13.86 -11.88
C GLN A 370 -31.83 -12.84 -10.73
N PRO A 371 -32.99 -12.63 -10.09
CA PRO A 371 -33.06 -11.81 -8.89
C PRO A 371 -32.21 -12.39 -7.76
N LEU A 372 -31.49 -11.55 -7.04
CA LEU A 372 -30.74 -11.97 -5.86
C LEU A 372 -31.66 -12.10 -4.65
N GLY A 373 -31.53 -13.21 -3.93
CA GLY A 373 -32.19 -13.44 -2.64
C GLY A 373 -31.39 -12.86 -1.47
N PRO A 374 -31.87 -13.05 -0.23
CA PRO A 374 -31.06 -12.77 0.95
C PRO A 374 -29.78 -13.61 0.96
N LEU A 375 -28.65 -12.99 1.26
CA LEU A 375 -27.36 -13.68 1.35
C LEU A 375 -27.41 -14.84 2.36
N ALA A 376 -27.29 -16.07 1.86
CA ALA A 376 -27.11 -17.24 2.70
C ALA A 376 -25.69 -17.28 3.31
N PRO A 377 -25.53 -17.77 4.56
CA PRO A 377 -24.21 -17.95 5.16
C PRO A 377 -23.39 -19.02 4.40
N PRO A 378 -22.04 -18.91 4.41
CA PRO A 378 -21.25 -17.89 5.09
C PRO A 378 -21.25 -16.55 4.35
N ALA A 379 -21.06 -15.45 5.08
CA ALA A 379 -20.81 -14.14 4.48
C ALA A 379 -19.35 -14.04 3.98
N PRO A 380 -19.05 -13.16 3.00
CA PRO A 380 -17.68 -12.94 2.55
C PRO A 380 -16.75 -12.52 3.69
N ALA A 381 -15.50 -12.96 3.60
CA ALA A 381 -14.44 -12.55 4.52
C ALA A 381 -14.22 -11.03 4.45
N THR A 382 -14.19 -10.34 5.59
CA THR A 382 -13.99 -8.87 5.65
C THR A 382 -12.56 -8.47 6.00
N ASP A 383 -11.69 -9.43 6.29
CA ASP A 383 -10.28 -9.19 6.57
C ASP A 383 -9.45 -9.05 5.29
N ASP A 384 -8.31 -8.38 5.43
CA ASP A 384 -7.28 -8.22 4.41
C ASP A 384 -6.09 -9.14 4.70
N ALA A 385 -5.32 -9.49 3.65
CA ALA A 385 -4.13 -10.31 3.77
C ALA A 385 -3.09 -9.69 4.72
N SER A 386 -2.50 -10.52 5.57
CA SER A 386 -1.51 -10.08 6.57
C SER A 386 -0.07 -10.33 6.11
N TYR A 387 0.81 -9.34 6.29
CA TYR A 387 2.23 -9.44 5.93
C TYR A 387 3.12 -9.14 7.13
N GLY A 388 4.00 -10.08 7.47
CA GLY A 388 4.99 -9.96 8.55
C GLY A 388 6.38 -10.38 8.09
N LEU A 389 7.30 -10.56 9.04
CA LEU A 389 8.70 -10.95 8.76
C LEU A 389 8.77 -12.16 7.82
N GLY A 390 9.52 -12.04 6.73
CA GLY A 390 9.65 -13.07 5.69
C GLY A 390 8.60 -12.99 4.57
N GLY A 391 7.58 -12.15 4.72
CA GLY A 391 6.66 -11.79 3.64
C GLY A 391 7.40 -11.17 2.45
N LYS A 392 6.81 -11.27 1.25
CA LYS A 392 7.46 -10.85 0.01
C LYS A 392 6.46 -10.43 -1.07
N GLY A 393 6.97 -9.77 -2.10
CA GLY A 393 6.22 -9.42 -3.31
C GLY A 393 5.75 -7.97 -3.34
N ASP A 394 4.95 -7.66 -4.36
CA ASP A 394 4.33 -6.37 -4.57
C ASP A 394 3.52 -5.85 -3.36
N PRO A 395 2.73 -6.67 -2.64
CA PRO A 395 2.08 -6.19 -1.42
C PRO A 395 3.07 -5.65 -0.37
N VAL A 396 4.29 -6.19 -0.29
CA VAL A 396 5.32 -5.67 0.60
C VAL A 396 5.94 -4.39 0.05
N ILE A 397 6.12 -4.28 -1.27
CA ILE A 397 6.51 -3.02 -1.94
C ILE A 397 5.51 -1.93 -1.56
N TRP A 398 4.22 -2.22 -1.72
CA TRP A 398 3.14 -1.29 -1.42
C TRP A 398 3.16 -0.82 0.05
N ALA A 399 3.33 -1.75 0.99
CA ALA A 399 3.50 -1.39 2.40
C ALA A 399 4.74 -0.50 2.63
N GLN A 400 5.88 -0.80 1.99
CA GLN A 400 7.12 -0.03 2.12
C GLN A 400 6.99 1.40 1.55
N GLU A 401 6.31 1.56 0.40
CA GLU A 401 6.02 2.86 -0.19
C GLU A 401 5.13 3.72 0.72
N HIS A 402 4.09 3.14 1.33
CA HIS A 402 3.25 3.82 2.31
C HIS A 402 3.97 4.16 3.61
N LEU A 403 4.83 3.27 4.12
CA LEU A 403 5.66 3.54 5.29
C LEU A 403 6.62 4.72 5.04
N ASN A 404 7.22 4.78 3.85
CA ASN A 404 8.04 5.92 3.44
C ASN A 404 7.21 7.21 3.33
N GLY A 405 5.97 7.11 2.81
CA GLY A 405 4.98 8.20 2.86
C GLY A 405 4.65 8.68 4.26
N ALA A 406 4.69 7.77 5.25
CA ALA A 406 4.47 8.10 6.66
C ALA A 406 5.70 8.73 7.34
N GLY A 407 6.81 8.89 6.61
CA GLY A 407 8.05 9.50 7.08
C GLY A 407 9.07 8.52 7.65
N ASP A 408 8.93 7.22 7.37
CA ASP A 408 10.02 6.25 7.54
C ASP A 408 10.98 6.28 6.33
N THR A 409 12.08 5.54 6.45
CA THR A 409 13.11 5.44 5.41
C THR A 409 13.51 3.97 5.26
N VAL A 410 12.57 3.17 4.79
CA VAL A 410 12.79 1.75 4.46
C VAL A 410 13.15 1.61 3.00
N ALA A 411 14.06 0.69 2.69
CA ALA A 411 14.33 0.33 1.31
C ALA A 411 13.11 -0.42 0.75
N VAL A 412 12.63 -0.02 -0.42
CA VAL A 412 11.51 -0.66 -1.10
C VAL A 412 12.03 -1.87 -1.86
N THR A 413 12.10 -3.01 -1.18
CA THR A 413 12.73 -4.25 -1.66
C THR A 413 11.74 -5.36 -1.98
N GLY A 414 10.47 -5.18 -1.64
CA GLY A 414 9.47 -6.24 -1.69
C GLY A 414 9.81 -7.43 -0.78
N GLN A 415 10.67 -7.23 0.21
CA GLN A 415 10.98 -8.19 1.26
C GLN A 415 10.66 -7.58 2.62
N PHE A 416 9.88 -8.30 3.41
CA PHE A 416 9.49 -7.85 4.73
C PHE A 416 10.58 -8.27 5.70
N ASP A 417 11.63 -7.46 5.75
CA ASP A 417 12.81 -7.66 6.59
C ASP A 417 12.65 -7.05 7.99
N ALA A 418 13.69 -7.14 8.82
CA ALA A 418 13.68 -6.59 10.17
C ALA A 418 13.51 -5.06 10.19
N ALA A 419 14.03 -4.35 9.18
CA ALA A 419 13.87 -2.90 9.06
C ALA A 419 12.41 -2.53 8.75
N THR A 420 11.78 -3.26 7.83
CA THR A 420 10.36 -3.13 7.49
C THR A 420 9.49 -3.43 8.69
N GLN A 421 9.73 -4.54 9.40
CA GLN A 421 9.02 -4.87 10.64
C GLN A 421 9.14 -3.75 11.68
N GLN A 422 10.35 -3.20 11.88
CA GLN A 422 10.57 -2.11 12.81
C GLN A 422 9.82 -0.83 12.38
N ALA A 423 9.73 -0.55 11.09
CA ALA A 423 8.95 0.58 10.56
C ALA A 423 7.45 0.36 10.79
N VAL A 424 6.92 -0.84 10.55
CA VAL A 424 5.53 -1.19 10.84
C VAL A 424 5.21 -1.02 12.32
N GLN A 425 6.09 -1.47 13.23
CA GLN A 425 5.91 -1.28 14.67
C GLN A 425 5.87 0.21 15.06
N GLN A 426 6.74 1.03 14.45
CA GLN A 426 6.74 2.48 14.66
C GLN A 426 5.44 3.12 14.13
N PHE A 427 5.04 2.74 12.92
CA PHE A 427 3.82 3.21 12.28
C PHE A 427 2.59 2.86 13.11
N GLN A 428 2.42 1.59 13.50
CA GLN A 428 1.33 1.13 14.37
C GLN A 428 1.29 1.93 15.67
N GLY A 429 2.43 2.13 16.32
CA GLY A 429 2.50 2.99 17.49
C GLY A 429 2.00 4.42 17.23
N SER A 430 2.38 4.99 16.09
CA SER A 430 1.95 6.33 15.67
C SER A 430 0.49 6.44 15.29
N ARG A 431 -0.15 5.32 15.00
CA ARG A 431 -1.58 5.25 14.72
C ARG A 431 -2.40 4.73 15.90
N GLY A 432 -1.78 4.48 17.05
CA GLY A 432 -2.46 3.96 18.24
C GLY A 432 -2.90 2.49 18.11
N LEU A 433 -2.39 1.77 17.10
CA LEU A 433 -2.70 0.37 16.81
C LEU A 433 -1.91 -0.58 17.73
N PRO A 434 -2.33 -1.85 17.88
CA PRO A 434 -1.49 -2.90 18.45
C PRO A 434 -0.15 -2.99 17.70
N VAL A 435 0.95 -3.05 18.45
CA VAL A 435 2.32 -3.08 17.89
C VAL A 435 2.72 -4.52 17.62
N THR A 436 2.15 -5.11 16.57
CA THR A 436 2.42 -6.50 16.17
C THR A 436 3.66 -6.61 15.29
N GLY A 437 4.00 -5.54 14.56
CA GLY A 437 5.00 -5.61 13.48
C GLY A 437 4.53 -6.40 12.26
N VAL A 438 3.22 -6.65 12.17
CA VAL A 438 2.54 -7.29 11.04
C VAL A 438 1.59 -6.27 10.45
N VAL A 439 1.61 -6.14 9.13
CA VAL A 439 0.61 -5.36 8.40
C VAL A 439 -0.64 -6.21 8.27
N ASP A 440 -1.55 -6.07 9.23
CA ASP A 440 -2.88 -6.67 9.24
C ASP A 440 -3.95 -5.71 8.69
N THR A 441 -5.22 -6.11 8.69
CA THR A 441 -6.36 -5.27 8.22
C THR A 441 -6.39 -3.87 8.86
N ALA A 442 -6.17 -3.77 10.17
CA ALA A 442 -6.16 -2.47 10.84
C ALA A 442 -4.96 -1.61 10.40
N THR A 443 -3.82 -2.24 10.16
CA THR A 443 -2.61 -1.57 9.68
C THR A 443 -2.75 -1.15 8.22
N TRP A 444 -3.34 -1.98 7.34
CA TRP A 444 -3.67 -1.62 5.96
C TRP A 444 -4.60 -0.42 5.87
N ASN A 445 -5.71 -0.47 6.61
CA ASN A 445 -6.65 0.65 6.69
C ASN A 445 -5.97 1.96 7.11
N ALA A 446 -4.96 1.90 7.97
CA ALA A 446 -4.19 3.07 8.37
C ALA A 446 -3.10 3.49 7.36
N LEU A 447 -2.43 2.53 6.70
CA LEU A 447 -1.40 2.81 5.68
C LEU A 447 -2.00 3.47 4.44
N LEU A 448 -3.15 2.97 3.97
CA LEU A 448 -3.85 3.49 2.79
C LEU A 448 -4.35 4.93 2.94
N GLN A 449 -4.37 5.46 4.16
CA GLN A 449 -4.67 6.88 4.45
C GLN A 449 -3.46 7.80 4.26
N VAL A 450 -2.29 7.23 3.95
CA VAL A 450 -1.04 7.96 3.74
C VAL A 450 -0.70 7.87 2.27
N ALA A 451 -0.42 8.99 1.62
CA ALA A 451 0.06 8.96 0.24
C ALA A 451 1.40 8.18 0.17
N PRO A 452 1.54 7.18 -0.71
CA PRO A 452 2.78 6.43 -0.85
C PRO A 452 3.88 7.30 -1.46
N VAL A 453 5.14 7.02 -1.11
CA VAL A 453 6.30 7.53 -1.86
C VAL A 453 6.66 6.48 -2.89
N MET A 454 6.25 6.71 -4.13
CA MET A 454 6.48 5.79 -5.25
C MET A 454 7.95 5.69 -5.60
N VAL A 455 8.40 4.46 -5.88
CA VAL A 455 9.72 4.23 -6.48
C VAL A 455 9.69 4.64 -7.96
N ASP A 456 10.75 5.30 -8.43
CA ASP A 456 11.00 5.43 -9.87
C ASP A 456 11.72 4.17 -10.38
N TRP A 457 10.93 3.22 -10.84
CA TRP A 457 11.38 1.95 -11.39
C TRP A 457 12.13 2.08 -12.72
N THR A 458 12.04 3.22 -13.41
CA THR A 458 12.81 3.46 -14.64
C THR A 458 14.28 3.76 -14.37
N THR A 459 14.60 4.23 -13.16
CA THR A 459 15.97 4.52 -12.70
C THR A 459 16.44 3.56 -11.62
N THR A 460 15.52 2.90 -10.92
CA THR A 460 15.80 1.89 -9.89
C THR A 460 15.29 0.52 -10.34
N PRO A 461 16.17 -0.43 -10.71
CA PRO A 461 15.71 -1.74 -11.15
C PRO A 461 15.01 -2.49 -9.99
N PRO A 462 13.97 -3.29 -10.29
CA PRO A 462 13.30 -4.07 -9.27
C PRO A 462 14.28 -5.07 -8.64
N PRO A 463 14.14 -5.36 -7.33
CA PRO A 463 15.00 -6.32 -6.65
C PRO A 463 14.95 -7.69 -7.36
N ALA A 464 16.13 -8.27 -7.63
CA ALA A 464 16.27 -9.54 -8.36
C ALA A 464 15.47 -10.73 -7.79
N ARG A 465 15.04 -10.63 -6.52
CA ARG A 465 14.21 -11.64 -5.86
C ARG A 465 12.73 -11.45 -6.13
N VAL A 466 12.22 -10.23 -6.31
CA VAL A 466 10.81 -9.98 -6.72
C VAL A 466 10.60 -10.51 -8.13
N ALA A 467 11.57 -10.33 -9.03
CA ALA A 467 11.54 -10.82 -10.41
C ALA A 467 11.60 -12.35 -10.59
N ARG A 468 11.69 -13.16 -9.51
CA ARG A 468 11.84 -14.62 -9.57
C ARG A 468 10.72 -15.41 -8.88
N VAL A 469 9.66 -14.76 -8.38
CA VAL A 469 8.68 -15.40 -7.47
C VAL A 469 7.43 -15.96 -8.18
N ALA A 470 7.44 -16.17 -9.50
CA ALA A 470 6.44 -17.01 -10.13
C ALA A 470 6.49 -18.41 -9.49
N ARG A 471 5.46 -18.80 -8.72
CA ARG A 471 5.40 -20.16 -8.15
C ARG A 471 5.03 -21.15 -9.25
N ARG A 472 5.68 -22.31 -9.24
CA ARG A 472 5.56 -23.38 -10.24
C ARG A 472 4.23 -24.12 -10.27
N ASP A 473 3.38 -23.90 -9.27
CA ASP A 473 2.03 -24.46 -9.22
C ASP A 473 1.06 -23.35 -9.68
N GLU A 474 1.16 -23.03 -10.98
CA GLU A 474 0.35 -22.01 -11.68
C GLU A 474 -1.12 -22.44 -11.60
N ILE A 475 -1.94 -21.68 -10.87
CA ILE A 475 -3.33 -21.48 -11.30
C ILE A 475 -3.23 -20.45 -12.41
N ALA A 476 -2.87 -20.91 -13.60
CA ALA A 476 -2.98 -20.08 -14.76
C ALA A 476 -4.47 -19.86 -14.99
N VAL A 477 -4.95 -18.65 -14.71
CA VAL A 477 -6.13 -18.14 -15.37
C VAL A 477 -5.71 -17.97 -16.83
N HIS A 478 -5.67 -19.08 -17.57
CA HIS A 478 -5.42 -19.03 -19.00
C HIS A 478 -6.68 -18.44 -19.61
N GLY A 479 -6.66 -17.15 -19.93
CA GLY A 479 -7.34 -16.69 -21.13
C GLY A 479 -6.76 -17.50 -22.28
N ARG A 480 -7.40 -18.61 -22.66
CA ARG A 480 -6.92 -19.44 -23.76
C ARG A 480 -6.97 -18.56 -25.01
N GLY A 481 -5.79 -18.28 -25.56
CA GLY A 481 -5.59 -17.42 -26.73
C GLY A 481 -6.13 -17.96 -28.05
#